data_AF-A0A351J1Z8-F1
#
_entry.id   AF-A0A351J1Z8-F1
#
_cell.length_a   1.000
_cell.length_b   1.000
_cell.length_c   1.000
_cell.angle_alpha   90.00
_cell.angle_beta   90.00
_cell.angle_gamma   90.00
#
_symmetry.space_group_name_H-M   'P 1'
#
loop_
_entity.id
_entity.type
_entity.pdbx_description
1 polymer ?
#
loop_
_entity_poly.entity_id
_entity_poly.type
_entity_poly.pdbx_seq_one_letter_code
_entity_poly.pdbx_strand_id
1 'polypeptide(L)' 'YFKKEAIAWSWEFCTEVLKIPHDLLWVTVYELDDDAFDIWTKEIGLSPERVLRLGKNYNFWEHGSGPCGPCSEIH' A
#
# COMPACT_ATOMS: atom_id res chain seq x y z
N TYR A 1 1.94 8.88 13.55
CA TYR A 1 1.50 7.94 12.52
C TYR A 1 2.16 8.31 11.21
N PHE A 2 2.53 7.33 10.41
CA PHE A 2 3.00 7.52 9.03
C PHE A 2 2.63 6.30 8.20
N LYS A 3 3.54 5.75 7.38
CA LYS A 3 3.27 4.59 6.52
C LYS A 3 2.72 3.39 7.30
N LYS A 4 3.37 3.04 8.42
CA LYS A 4 3.02 1.86 9.22
C LYS A 4 1.57 1.88 9.69
N GLU A 5 1.19 2.93 10.40
CA GLU A 5 -0.17 3.04 10.94
C GLU A 5 -1.20 3.30 9.83
N ALA A 6 -0.86 4.06 8.79
CA ALA A 6 -1.77 4.29 7.66
C ALA A 6 -2.12 2.99 6.92
N ILE A 7 -1.12 2.13 6.66
CA ILE A 7 -1.32 0.82 6.04
C ILE A 7 -2.14 -0.09 6.96
N ALA A 8 -1.79 -0.17 8.25
CA ALA A 8 -2.49 -1.01 9.21
C ALA A 8 -3.98 -0.66 9.32
N TRP A 9 -4.31 0.63 9.42
CA TRP A 9 -5.71 1.08 9.50
C TRP A 9 -6.47 0.87 8.19
N SER A 10 -5.83 1.08 7.04
CA SER A 10 -6.46 0.83 5.75
C SER A 10 -6.79 -0.64 5.56
N TRP A 11 -5.86 -1.53 5.93
CA TRP A 11 -6.05 -2.96 5.86
C TRP A 11 -7.15 -3.43 6.82
N GLU A 12 -7.09 -3.03 8.09
CA GLU A 12 -8.12 -3.35 9.09
C GLU A 12 -9.52 -2.89 8.61
N PHE A 13 -9.63 -1.70 8.03
CA PHE A 13 -10.90 -1.22 7.52
C PHE A 13 -11.42 -2.11 6.38
N CYS A 14 -10.59 -2.46 5.40
CA CYS A 14 -10.98 -3.31 4.29
C CYS A 14 -11.35 -4.74 4.72
N THR A 15 -10.56 -5.35 5.60
CA THR A 15 -10.70 -6.78 5.91
C THR A 15 -11.54 -7.04 7.16
N GLU A 16 -11.45 -6.18 8.18
CA GLU A 16 -12.16 -6.38 9.45
C GLU A 16 -13.47 -5.61 9.54
N VAL A 17 -13.57 -4.43 8.94
CA VAL A 17 -14.82 -3.65 8.98
C VAL A 17 -15.71 -3.98 7.78
N LEU A 18 -15.16 -3.86 6.57
CA LEU A 18 -15.90 -4.17 5.33
C LEU A 18 -15.99 -5.67 5.05
N LYS A 19 -15.23 -6.51 5.77
CA LYS A 19 -15.21 -7.97 5.63
C LYS A 19 -14.88 -8.43 4.21
N ILE A 20 -14.01 -7.70 3.50
CA ILE A 20 -13.52 -8.11 2.18
C ILE A 20 -12.51 -9.26 2.38
N PRO A 21 -12.70 -10.41 1.71
CA PRO A 21 -11.74 -11.50 1.77
C PRO A 21 -10.34 -11.09 1.34
N HIS A 22 -9.32 -11.49 2.12
CA HIS A 22 -7.92 -11.08 1.90
C HIS A 22 -7.39 -11.54 0.53
N ASP A 23 -7.88 -12.68 0.03
CA ASP A 23 -7.48 -13.30 -1.23
C ASP A 23 -8.07 -12.60 -2.48
N LEU A 24 -8.98 -11.65 -2.29
CA LEU A 24 -9.46 -10.77 -3.37
C LEU A 24 -8.63 -9.50 -3.48
N LEU A 25 -7.91 -9.12 -2.42
CA LEU A 25 -7.18 -7.87 -2.37
C LEU A 25 -5.79 -7.98 -2.99
N TRP A 26 -5.41 -6.92 -3.69
CA TRP A 26 -4.07 -6.68 -4.21
C TRP A 26 -3.57 -5.33 -3.76
N VAL A 27 -2.26 -5.18 -3.70
CA VAL A 27 -1.63 -3.93 -3.29
C VAL A 27 -0.60 -3.51 -4.32
N THR A 28 -0.51 -2.21 -4.59
CA THR A 28 0.59 -1.61 -5.34
C THR A 28 1.41 -0.68 -4.45
N VAL A 29 2.71 -0.60 -4.69
CA VAL A 29 3.65 0.32 -4.02
C VAL A 29 4.62 0.92 -5.04
N TYR A 30 5.21 2.07 -4.71
CA TYR A 30 6.24 2.66 -5.55
C TYR A 30 7.47 1.77 -5.64
N GLU A 31 8.05 1.64 -6.82
CA GLU A 31 9.16 0.70 -7.10
C GLU A 31 10.38 0.88 -6.18
N LEU A 32 10.62 2.12 -5.74
CA LEU A 32 11.72 2.49 -4.83
C LEU A 32 11.30 2.61 -3.36
N ASP A 33 10.04 2.31 -3.01
CA ASP A 33 9.53 2.38 -1.64
C ASP A 33 9.60 1.00 -0.95
N ASP A 34 10.81 0.64 -0.52
CA ASP A 34 11.07 -0.59 0.22
C ASP A 34 10.35 -0.62 1.58
N ASP A 35 10.18 0.54 2.23
CA ASP A 35 9.49 0.62 3.52
C ASP A 35 8.04 0.16 3.40
N ALA A 36 7.30 0.69 2.40
CA ALA A 36 5.91 0.32 2.18
C ALA A 36 5.78 -1.17 1.83
N PHE A 37 6.65 -1.68 0.98
CA PHE A 37 6.69 -3.10 0.62
C PHE A 37 6.93 -3.99 1.84
N ASP A 38 7.89 -3.62 2.70
CA ASP A 38 8.21 -4.37 3.91
C ASP A 38 7.06 -4.33 4.92
N ILE A 39 6.38 -3.20 5.09
CA ILE A 39 5.19 -3.12 5.96
C ILE A 39 4.10 -4.08 5.45
N TRP A 40 3.80 -4.06 4.15
CA TRP A 40 2.78 -4.94 3.57
C TRP A 40 3.13 -6.43 3.71
N THR A 41 4.39 -6.80 3.45
CA THR A 41 4.79 -8.21 3.42
C THR A 41 5.16 -8.77 4.79
N LYS A 42 5.80 -7.98 5.66
CA LYS A 42 6.33 -8.45 6.95
C LYS A 42 5.41 -8.13 8.12
N GLU A 43 4.78 -6.95 8.11
CA GLU A 43 3.93 -6.51 9.23
C GLU A 43 2.46 -6.89 9.03
N ILE A 44 1.90 -6.62 7.85
CA ILE A 44 0.53 -7.02 7.50
C ILE A 44 0.46 -8.51 7.14
N GLY A 45 1.53 -9.06 6.56
CA GLY A 45 1.60 -10.46 6.17
C GLY A 45 0.91 -10.79 4.85
N LEU A 46 0.73 -9.80 3.97
CA LEU A 46 0.25 -10.05 2.61
C LEU A 46 1.33 -10.77 1.81
N SER A 47 0.94 -11.77 1.03
CA SER A 47 1.88 -12.50 0.17
C SER A 47 2.65 -11.54 -0.74
N PRO A 48 3.98 -11.62 -0.86
CA PRO A 48 4.77 -10.75 -1.73
C PRO A 48 4.31 -10.77 -3.20
N GLU A 49 3.71 -11.86 -3.66
CA GLU A 49 3.16 -11.98 -5.02
C GLU A 49 1.94 -11.06 -5.27
N ARG A 50 1.27 -10.61 -4.20
CA ARG A 50 0.12 -9.70 -4.23
C ARG A 50 0.50 -8.23 -3.98
N VAL A 51 1.79 -7.95 -3.78
CA VAL A 51 2.31 -6.60 -3.60
C VAL A 51 3.13 -6.24 -4.84
N LEU A 52 2.51 -5.53 -5.77
CA LEU A 52 3.14 -5.14 -7.03
C LEU A 52 3.92 -3.83 -6.85
N ARG A 53 5.15 -3.81 -7.38
CA ARG A 53 5.98 -2.60 -7.43
C ARG A 53 5.80 -1.92 -8.77
N LEU A 54 5.26 -0.70 -8.78
CA LEU A 54 5.06 0.07 -10.01
C LEU A 54 5.83 1.38 -9.98
N GLY A 55 6.17 1.87 -11.17
CA GLY A 55 6.94 3.10 -11.33
C GLY A 55 6.13 4.38 -11.05
N LYS A 56 6.78 5.51 -11.30
CA LYS A 56 6.28 6.85 -10.93
C LYS A 56 4.87 7.15 -11.45
N ASN A 57 4.54 6.70 -12.65
CA ASN A 57 3.25 6.98 -13.29
C ASN A 57 2.05 6.38 -12.55
N TYR A 58 2.28 5.42 -11.65
CA TYR A 58 1.21 4.70 -10.95
C TYR A 58 1.26 4.96 -9.44
N ASN A 59 2.44 4.84 -8.83
CA ASN A 59 2.57 4.90 -7.37
C ASN A 59 3.33 6.12 -6.86
N PHE A 60 3.27 7.25 -7.58
CA PHE A 60 3.79 8.52 -7.09
C PHE A 60 2.73 9.61 -7.22
N TRP A 61 2.24 10.10 -6.09
CA TRP A 61 1.20 11.12 -6.06
C TRP A 61 1.82 12.52 -6.10
N GLU A 62 1.38 13.30 -7.08
CA GLU A 62 1.75 14.71 -7.24
C GLU A 62 0.55 15.52 -7.74
N HIS A 63 0.37 16.73 -7.22
CA HIS A 63 -0.71 17.64 -7.62
C HIS A 63 -0.22 18.90 -8.35
N GLY A 64 1.05 18.90 -8.78
CA GLY A 64 1.77 20.07 -9.32
C GLY A 64 2.89 20.52 -8.39
N SER A 65 3.05 21.84 -8.21
CA SER A 65 4.04 22.37 -7.27
C SER A 65 3.52 22.27 -5.84
N GLY A 66 4.23 21.52 -4.99
CA GLY A 66 3.82 21.30 -3.61
C GLY A 66 4.27 19.94 -3.08
N PRO A 67 3.77 19.55 -1.90
CA PRO A 67 4.01 18.23 -1.33
C PRO A 67 3.61 17.12 -2.30
N CYS A 68 4.50 16.14 -2.47
CA CYS A 68 4.31 14.95 -3.27
C CYS A 68 5.01 13.76 -2.58
N GLY A 69 4.77 12.55 -3.05
CA GLY A 69 5.44 11.38 -2.50
C GLY A 69 4.97 10.05 -3.07
N PRO A 70 5.65 8.96 -2.70
CA PRO A 70 5.20 7.62 -3.03
C PRO A 70 3.82 7.36 -2.41
N CYS A 71 2.97 6.64 -3.14
CA CYS A 71 1.69 6.14 -2.64
C CYS A 71 1.62 4.62 -2.75
N SER A 72 0.65 4.05 -2.06
CA SER A 72 0.29 2.64 -2.12
C SER A 72 -1.21 2.54 -2.27
N GLU A 73 -1.68 1.65 -3.16
CA GLU A 73 -3.10 1.49 -3.47
C GLU A 73 -3.55 0.07 -3.17
N ILE A 74 -4.79 -0.09 -2.71
CA ILE A 74 -5.46 -1.38 -2.50
C ILE A 74 -6.48 -1.55 -3.64
N HIS A 75 -6.45 -2.70 -4.31
CA HIS A 75 -7.39 -3.09 -5.37
C HIS A 75 -8.22 -4.29 -4.94
#